data_AF-A0A645FXP8-F1
#
_entry.id   AF-A0A645FXP8-F1
#
_cell.length_a   1.000
_cell.length_b   1.000
_cell.length_c   1.000
_cell.angle_alpha   90.00
_cell.angle_beta   90.00
_cell.angle_gamma   90.00
#
_symmetry.space_group_name_H-M   'P 1'
#
loop_
_entity.id
_entity.type
_entity.pdbx_description
1 polymer ?
#
loop_
_entity_poly.entity_id
_entity_poly.type
_entity_poly.pdbx_seq_one_letter_code
_entity_poly.pdbx_strand_id
1 'polypeptide(L)' 'MSVKGDDMYPILKALRELPFVEMAFGFGDVHHITLKDSSTTTDDVIKMMENLGFVNLEVSEIEANIEDSYMILSKMKSEN' A
#
# COMPACT_ATOMS: atom_id res chain seq x y z
N MET A 1 -1.00 -1.62 -1.35
CA MET A 1 -0.21 -1.40 -0.12
C MET A 1 -1.12 -1.54 1.09
N SER A 2 -0.58 -1.91 2.24
CA SER A 2 -1.25 -1.91 3.54
C SER A 2 -0.72 -0.75 4.38
N VAL A 3 -1.61 -0.13 5.15
CA VAL A 3 -1.30 0.97 6.07
C VAL A 3 -1.90 0.64 7.44
N LYS A 4 -1.10 0.76 8.49
CA LYS A 4 -1.51 0.56 9.89
C LYS A 4 -0.94 1.67 10.76
N GLY A 5 -1.56 1.90 11.90
CA GLY A 5 -1.25 2.97 12.85
C GLY A 5 -2.21 2.96 14.04
N ASP A 6 -2.10 3.98 14.89
CA ASP A 6 -2.85 4.03 16.15
C ASP A 6 -4.33 4.43 15.95
N ASP A 7 -4.59 5.43 15.11
CA ASP A 7 -5.93 6.00 14.91
C ASP A 7 -6.53 5.61 13.54
N MET A 8 -7.07 4.39 13.46
CA MET A 8 -7.59 3.80 12.22
C MET A 8 -8.62 4.66 11.47
N TYR A 9 -9.65 5.17 12.14
CA TYR A 9 -10.70 5.92 11.43
C TYR A 9 -10.18 7.25 10.81
N PRO A 10 -9.44 8.09 11.56
CA PRO A 10 -8.76 9.26 11.00
C PRO A 10 -7.79 8.92 9.86
N ILE A 11 -7.01 7.84 9.99
CA ILE A 11 -6.08 7.38 8.95
C ILE A 11 -6.85 7.04 7.67
N LEU A 12 -7.94 6.26 7.75
CA LEU A 12 -8.75 5.92 6.58
C LEU A 12 -9.28 7.16 5.86
N LYS A 13 -9.74 8.16 6.62
CA LYS A 13 -10.24 9.40 6.05
C LYS A 13 -9.12 10.15 5.33
N ALA A 14 -7.95 10.28 5.96
CA ALA A 14 -6.81 10.96 5.37
C ALA A 14 -6.33 10.27 4.07
N LEU A 15 -6.21 8.93 4.07
CA LEU A 15 -5.80 8.16 2.90
C LEU A 15 -6.73 8.38 1.69
N ARG A 16 -8.04 8.58 1.92
CA ARG A 16 -9.01 8.86 0.84
C ARG A 16 -8.88 10.25 0.22
N GLU A 17 -8.29 11.20 0.95
CA GLU A 17 -8.07 12.57 0.48
C GLU A 17 -6.71 12.72 -0.21
N LEU A 18 -5.84 11.71 -0.15
CA LEU A 18 -4.52 11.76 -0.79
C LEU A 18 -4.67 11.73 -2.32
N PRO A 19 -4.04 12.67 -3.05
CA PRO A 19 -4.26 12.83 -4.48
C PRO A 19 -3.76 11.65 -5.32
N PHE A 20 -2.78 10.89 -4.81
CA PHE A 20 -2.17 9.72 -5.45
C PHE A 20 -2.83 8.39 -5.04
N VAL A 21 -3.78 8.40 -4.11
CA VAL A 21 -4.56 7.21 -3.73
C VAL A 21 -5.77 7.10 -4.64
N GLU A 22 -5.97 5.90 -5.20
CA GLU A 22 -7.14 5.58 -6.03
C GLU A 22 -8.27 4.98 -5.19
N MET A 23 -7.94 4.03 -4.29
CA MET A 23 -8.90 3.43 -3.37
C MET A 23 -8.29 3.25 -1.98
N ALA A 24 -9.11 3.39 -0.94
CA ALA A 24 -8.72 3.11 0.44
C ALA A 24 -9.89 2.50 1.24
N PHE A 25 -9.65 1.33 1.82
CA PHE A 25 -10.64 0.59 2.62
C PHE A 25 -9.98 -0.17 3.78
N GLY A 26 -10.71 -0.33 4.88
CA GLY A 26 -10.27 -1.14 6.02
C GLY A 26 -10.34 -2.63 5.71
N PHE A 27 -9.33 -3.39 6.14
CA PHE A 27 -9.26 -4.84 6.04
C PHE A 27 -8.62 -5.39 7.31
N GLY A 28 -9.43 -5.99 8.21
CA GLY A 28 -8.94 -6.42 9.51
C GLY A 28 -8.40 -5.25 10.34
N ASP A 29 -7.14 -5.33 10.75
CA ASP A 29 -6.41 -4.32 11.52
C ASP A 29 -5.49 -3.43 10.64
N VAL A 30 -5.63 -3.50 9.32
CA VAL A 30 -4.90 -2.68 8.36
C VAL A 30 -5.84 -1.97 7.40
N HIS A 31 -5.31 -1.03 6.63
CA HIS A 31 -6.01 -0.36 5.54
C HIS A 31 -5.34 -0.73 4.24
N HIS A 32 -6.12 -1.27 3.31
CA HIS A 32 -5.64 -1.54 1.97
C HIS A 32 -5.86 -0.31 1.12
N ILE A 33 -4.77 0.13 0.48
CA ILE A 33 -4.79 1.21 -0.50
C ILE A 33 -4.27 0.74 -1.85
N THR A 34 -4.88 1.27 -2.90
CA THR A 34 -4.35 1.23 -4.27
C THR A 34 -3.93 2.64 -4.66
N LEU A 35 -2.82 2.74 -5.38
CA LEU A 35 -2.28 4.00 -5.88
C LEU A 35 -2.72 4.20 -7.33
N LYS A 36 -2.81 5.47 -7.75
CA LYS A 36 -3.16 5.82 -9.13
C LYS A 36 -2.09 5.40 -10.13
N ASP A 37 -0.84 5.37 -9.69
CA ASP A 37 0.32 4.97 -10.48
C ASP A 37 1.38 4.31 -9.59
N SER A 38 2.39 3.71 -10.23
CA SER A 38 3.51 3.04 -9.56
C SER A 38 4.69 3.96 -9.23
N SER A 39 4.54 5.28 -9.38
CA SER A 39 5.60 6.25 -9.08
C SER A 39 5.66 6.61 -7.59
N THR A 40 4.56 6.40 -6.87
CA THR A 40 4.46 6.64 -5.43
C THR A 40 4.98 5.43 -4.66
N THR A 41 5.92 5.67 -3.75
CA THR A 41 6.52 4.63 -2.90
C THR A 41 5.87 4.60 -1.51
N THR A 42 6.17 3.57 -0.72
CA THR A 42 5.76 3.50 0.69
C THR A 42 6.26 4.69 1.50
N ASP A 43 7.47 5.18 1.22
CA ASP A 43 8.07 6.33 1.90
C ASP A 43 7.33 7.63 1.61
N ASP A 44 6.80 7.78 0.39
CA ASP A 44 6.01 8.96 0.02
C ASP A 44 4.68 8.99 0.77
N VAL A 45 4.05 7.82 0.94
CA VAL A 45 2.84 7.65 1.75
C VAL A 45 3.13 8.01 3.21
N ILE A 46 4.22 7.49 3.79
CA ILE A 46 4.62 7.78 5.17
C ILE A 46 4.83 9.28 5.35
N LYS A 47 5.68 9.92 4.53
CA LYS A 47 5.99 11.35 4.63
C LYS A 47 4.74 12.22 4.51
N MET A 48 3.82 11.88 3.59
CA MET A 48 2.61 12.67 3.41
C MET A 48 1.68 12.54 4.61
N MET A 49 1.58 11.35 5.20
CA MET A 49 0.77 11.14 6.39
C MET A 49 1.38 11.76 7.65
N GLU A 50 2.71 11.76 7.77
CA GLU A 50 3.45 12.48 8.82
C GLU A 50 3.21 14.00 8.73
N ASN A 51 3.20 14.56 7.52
CA ASN A 51 2.86 15.97 7.29
C ASN A 51 1.41 16.31 7.68
N LEU A 52 0.51 15.31 7.70
CA LEU A 52 -0.88 15.45 8.17
C LEU A 52 -1.00 15.23 9.69
N GLY A 53 0.10 14.93 10.39
CA GLY A 53 0.14 14.75 11.84
C GLY A 53 -0.04 13.30 12.31
N PHE A 54 -0.07 12.33 11.40
CA PHE A 54 -0.10 10.91 11.77
C PHE A 54 1.32 10.42 12.04
N VAL A 55 1.54 9.86 13.23
CA VAL A 55 2.83 9.28 13.64
C VAL A 55 2.69 7.77 13.83
N ASN A 56 3.82 7.05 13.87
CA ASN A 56 3.86 5.59 14.07
C ASN A 56 3.07 4.78 13.03
N LEU A 57 3.18 5.17 11.75
CA LEU A 57 2.55 4.42 10.67
C LEU A 57 3.45 3.27 10.20
N GLU A 58 2.85 2.11 10.02
CA GLU A 58 3.44 0.98 9.32
C GLU A 58 2.83 0.91 7.92
N VAL A 59 3.64 1.15 6.89
CA VAL A 59 3.22 1.05 5.48
C VAL A 59 4.02 -0.07 4.82
N SER A 60 3.33 -0.98 4.12
CA SER A 60 3.98 -2.10 3.43
C SER A 60 3.35 -2.31 2.06
N GLU A 61 4.16 -2.77 1.10
CA GLU A 61 3.63 -3.24 -0.16
C GLU A 61 2.84 -4.53 0.05
N ILE A 62 1.69 -4.64 -0.63
CA ILE A 62 0.95 -5.90 -0.67
C ILE A 62 1.42 -6.55 -1.97
N GLU A 63 2.40 -7.47 -1.87
CA GLU A 63 2.79 -8.29 -3.02
C GLU A 63 1.63 -9.20 -3.43
N ALA A 64 1.35 -9.28 -4.73
CA ALA A 64 0.33 -10.15 -5.27
C ALA A 64 0.86 -11.59 -5.36
N ASN A 65 0.57 -12.44 -4.39
CA ASN A 65 1.03 -13.83 -4.41
C ASN A 65 -0.02 -14.82 -4.97
N ILE A 66 0.24 -15.24 -6.22
CA ILE A 66 0.19 -16.59 -6.87
C ILE A 66 0.63 -16.40 -8.33
N GLU A 67 0.28 -15.26 -8.93
CA GLU A 67 0.55 -14.93 -10.33
C GLU A 67 2.03 -14.53 -10.56
N ASP A 68 2.65 -13.83 -9.60
CA ASP A 68 4.10 -13.58 -9.61
C ASP A 68 4.90 -14.89 -9.47
N SER A 69 4.43 -15.83 -8.64
CA SER A 69 5.01 -17.18 -8.56
C SER A 69 4.88 -17.93 -9.89
N TYR A 70 3.78 -17.75 -10.62
CA TYR A 70 3.59 -18.35 -11.95
C TYR A 70 4.48 -17.71 -13.02
N MET A 71 4.64 -16.38 -13.01
CA MET A 71 5.51 -15.67 -13.94
C MET A 71 6.98 -15.99 -13.74
N ILE A 72 7.43 -16.10 -12.48
CA ILE A 72 8.81 -16.49 -12.14
C ILE A 72 9.08 -17.94 -12.61
N LEU A 73 8.18 -18.88 -12.29
CA LEU A 73 8.29 -20.27 -12.75
C LEU A 73 8.24 -20.40 -14.28
N SER A 74 7.38 -19.64 -14.95
CA SER A 74 7.23 -19.67 -16.41
C SER A 74 8.45 -19.09 -17.14
N LYS A 75 9.10 -18.07 -16.55
CA LYS A 75 10.37 -17.54 -17.06
C LYS A 75 11.50 -18.57 -16.89
N MET A 76 11.60 -19.25 -15.74
CA MET A 76 12.62 -20.26 -15.48
C MET A 76 12.53 -21.51 -16.38
N LYS A 77 11.36 -21.81 -16.95
CA LYS A 77 11.14 -22.97 -17.82
C LYS A 77 11.54 -22.74 -19.29
N SER A 78 11.78 -21.48 -19.68
CA SER A 78 12.08 -21.11 -21.06
C SER A 78 13.59 -21.04 -21.37
N GLU A 79 14.45 -21.27 -20.37
CA GLU A 79 15.92 -21.21 -20.48
C GLU A 79 16.61 -22.58 -20.30
N ASN A 80 15.88 -23.69 -20.47
CA ASN A 80 16.44 -25.06 -20.53
C ASN A 80 15.90 -25.85 -21.72
#